data_AF-A0A2V5UL22-F1
#
_entry.id   AF-A0A2V5UL22-F1
#
_cell.length_a   1.000
_cell.length_b   1.000
_cell.length_c   1.000
_cell.angle_alpha   90.00
_cell.angle_beta   90.00
_cell.angle_gamma   90.00
#
_symmetry.space_group_name_H-M   'P 1'
#
loop_
_entity.id
_entity.type
_entity.pdbx_description
1 polymer ?
#
loop_
_entity_poly.entity_id
_entity_poly.type
_entity_poly.pdbx_seq_one_letter_code
_entity_poly.pdbx_strand_id
1 'polypeptide(L)'
;MNNLTGERLFGFRHAFDDPVTVVLSIAIVALLLLAPVVILAVTRAAKLSAERTKELWDRYRSWIWLAMSILLPILAGAFWTILAVAVLSFLCYREYARITGLFRERTISAMVVIGILLTTFSVLDNWYRFFLALFPLTV
;
A
#
# COMPACT_ATOMS: atom_id res chain seq x y z
N MET A 1 23.12 -11.51 -12.57
CA MET A 1 22.45 -10.83 -11.45
C MET A 1 23.23 -11.21 -10.19
N ASN A 2 23.68 -10.24 -9.38
CA ASN A 2 24.44 -10.55 -8.16
C ASN A 2 23.50 -11.17 -7.12
N ASN A 3 23.92 -12.17 -6.35
CA ASN A 3 23.02 -12.93 -5.45
C ASN A 3 22.32 -12.00 -4.43
N LEU A 4 23.06 -11.02 -3.90
CA LEU A 4 22.56 -9.94 -3.03
C LEU A 4 21.42 -9.11 -3.66
N THR A 5 21.50 -8.80 -4.96
CA THR A 5 20.47 -8.04 -5.66
C THR A 5 19.20 -8.87 -5.85
N GLY A 6 19.36 -10.16 -6.12
CA GLY A 6 18.24 -11.10 -6.23
C GLY A 6 17.49 -11.29 -4.92
N GLU A 7 18.22 -11.47 -3.82
CA GLU A 7 17.64 -11.60 -2.48
C GLU A 7 16.92 -10.33 -2.02
N ARG A 8 17.43 -9.14 -2.32
CA ARG A 8 16.72 -7.90 -1.98
C ARG A 8 15.40 -7.76 -2.76
N LEU A 9 15.41 -8.09 -4.05
CA LEU A 9 14.24 -7.88 -4.92
C LEU A 9 13.14 -8.93 -4.69
N PHE A 10 13.53 -10.19 -4.47
CA PHE A 10 12.60 -11.34 -4.43
C PHE A 10 12.68 -12.17 -3.15
N GLY A 11 13.56 -11.84 -2.21
CA GLY A 11 13.73 -12.58 -0.97
C GLY A 11 12.65 -12.26 0.06
N PHE A 12 11.66 -13.13 0.17
CA PHE A 12 10.58 -13.06 1.16
C PHE A 12 11.08 -13.15 2.62
N ARG A 13 12.22 -13.82 2.84
CA ARG A 13 12.75 -14.09 4.18
C ARG A 13 13.26 -12.83 4.89
N HIS A 14 13.79 -11.87 4.14
CA HIS A 14 14.33 -10.63 4.70
C HIS A 14 13.24 -9.60 5.05
N ALA A 15 11.99 -9.81 4.64
CA ALA A 15 10.90 -8.89 4.95
C ALA A 15 10.68 -8.73 6.46
N PHE A 16 10.96 -9.78 7.24
CA PHE A 16 10.82 -9.79 8.70
C PHE A 16 12.13 -9.51 9.46
N ASP A 17 13.23 -9.20 8.76
CA ASP A 17 14.48 -8.82 9.43
C ASP A 17 14.38 -7.42 10.04
N ASP A 18 13.50 -6.57 9.50
CA ASP A 18 13.21 -5.26 10.05
C ASP A 18 12.17 -5.37 11.20
N PRO A 19 12.53 -4.95 12.44
CA PRO A 19 11.63 -5.04 13.59
C PRO A 19 10.35 -4.23 13.41
N VAL A 20 10.38 -3.13 12.65
CA VAL A 20 9.20 -2.32 12.35
C VAL A 20 8.23 -3.11 11.48
N THR A 21 8.72 -3.81 10.45
CA THR A 21 7.87 -4.64 9.60
C THR A 21 7.20 -5.76 10.39
N VAL A 22 7.93 -6.40 11.31
CA VAL A 22 7.39 -7.43 12.21
C VAL A 22 6.28 -6.87 13.10
N VAL A 23 6.56 -5.78 13.83
CA VAL A 23 5.60 -5.16 14.75
C VAL A 23 4.34 -4.73 14.02
N LEU A 24 4.47 -4.05 12.88
CA LEU A 24 3.33 -3.59 12.09
C LEU A 24 2.52 -4.75 11.52
N SER A 25 3.18 -5.79 11.01
CA SER A 25 2.49 -6.98 10.48
C SER A 25 1.69 -7.69 11.58
N ILE A 26 2.30 -7.90 12.75
CA ILE A 26 1.61 -8.51 13.90
C ILE A 26 0.46 -7.62 14.37
N ALA A 27 0.65 -6.31 14.47
CA ALA A 27 -0.39 -5.38 14.89
C ALA A 27 -1.59 -5.40 13.93
N ILE A 28 -1.35 -5.40 12.61
CA ILE A 28 -2.43 -5.46 11.62
C ILE A 28 -3.17 -6.79 11.72
N VAL A 29 -2.47 -7.92 11.80
CA VAL A 29 -3.10 -9.24 11.96
C VAL A 29 -3.92 -9.29 13.25
N ALA A 30 -3.38 -8.81 14.36
CA ALA A 30 -4.07 -8.76 15.65
C ALA A 30 -5.33 -7.90 15.57
N LEU A 31 -5.27 -6.70 14.97
CA LEU A 31 -6.42 -5.83 14.80
C LEU A 31 -7.50 -6.47 13.91
N LEU A 32 -7.11 -7.13 12.82
CA LEU A 32 -8.06 -7.83 11.92
C LEU A 32 -8.73 -9.03 12.60
N LEU A 33 -8.06 -9.69 13.55
CA LEU A 33 -8.63 -10.78 14.35
C LEU A 33 -9.49 -10.28 15.52
N LEU A 34 -9.12 -9.15 16.13
CA LEU A 34 -9.87 -8.53 17.22
C LEU A 34 -11.14 -7.83 16.73
N ALA A 35 -11.11 -7.22 15.54
CA ALA A 35 -12.25 -6.51 14.95
C ALA A 35 -13.56 -7.33 14.93
N PRO A 36 -13.63 -8.58 14.43
CA PRO A 36 -14.86 -9.36 14.45
C PRO A 36 -15.36 -9.66 15.87
N VAL A 37 -14.45 -9.85 16.84
CA VAL A 37 -14.82 -10.05 18.26
C VAL A 37 -15.49 -8.79 18.81
N VAL A 38 -14.91 -7.62 18.54
CA VAL A 38 -15.48 -6.33 18.95
C VAL A 38 -16.81 -6.07 18.25
N ILE A 39 -16.92 -6.32 16.94
CA ILE A 39 -18.18 -6.16 16.19
C ILE A 39 -19.27 -7.04 16.82
N LEU A 40 -18.99 -8.32 17.09
CA LEU A 40 -19.95 -9.23 17.71
C LEU A 40 -20.35 -8.78 19.13
N ALA A 41 -19.39 -8.33 19.94
CA ALA A 41 -19.64 -7.84 21.29
C ALA A 41 -20.55 -6.60 21.27
N VAL A 42 -20.26 -5.63 20.40
CA VAL A 42 -21.04 -4.39 20.28
C VAL A 42 -22.43 -4.67 19.70
N THR A 43 -22.55 -5.52 18.67
CA THR A 43 -23.87 -5.91 18.12
C THR A 43 -24.77 -6.53 19.17
N ARG A 44 -24.22 -7.37 20.06
CA ARG A 44 -24.98 -8.01 21.14
C ARG A 44 -25.29 -7.05 22.29
N ALA A 45 -24.30 -6.30 22.77
CA ALA A 45 -24.45 -5.42 23.92
C ALA A 45 -25.35 -4.20 23.62
N ALA A 46 -25.21 -3.60 22.43
CA ALA A 46 -25.95 -2.41 22.04
C ALA A 46 -27.26 -2.72 21.29
N LYS A 47 -27.59 -4.01 21.06
CA LYS A 47 -28.75 -4.46 20.27
C LYS A 47 -28.87 -3.70 18.94
N LEU A 48 -27.76 -3.64 18.20
CA LEU A 48 -27.70 -2.91 16.93
C LEU A 48 -28.74 -3.44 15.93
N SER A 49 -29.32 -2.55 15.14
CA SER A 49 -30.17 -2.95 14.02
C SER A 49 -29.40 -3.79 13.00
N ALA A 50 -30.12 -4.61 12.23
CA ALA A 50 -29.52 -5.45 11.19
C ALA A 50 -28.74 -4.61 10.17
N GLU A 51 -29.23 -3.41 9.85
CA GLU A 51 -28.60 -2.48 8.90
C GLU A 51 -27.24 -1.98 9.42
N ARG A 52 -27.15 -1.54 10.68
CA ARG A 52 -25.88 -1.09 11.28
C ARG A 52 -24.88 -2.23 11.44
N THR A 53 -25.36 -3.42 11.77
CA THR A 53 -24.51 -4.62 11.84
C THR A 53 -23.93 -4.94 10.46
N LYS A 54 -24.75 -4.89 9.41
CA LYS A 54 -24.30 -5.10 8.02
C LYS A 54 -23.24 -4.08 7.61
N GLU A 55 -23.45 -2.80 7.91
CA GLU A 55 -22.49 -1.72 7.63
C GLU A 55 -21.11 -2.00 8.25
N LEU A 56 -21.07 -2.45 9.52
CA LEU A 56 -19.81 -2.80 10.19
C LEU A 56 -19.08 -3.96 9.51
N TRP A 57 -19.80 -5.00 9.11
CA TRP A 57 -19.22 -6.15 8.40
C TRP A 57 -18.74 -5.78 6.99
N ASP A 58 -19.47 -4.92 6.28
CA ASP A 58 -19.06 -4.43 4.95
C ASP A 58 -17.78 -3.57 5.04
N ARG A 59 -17.66 -2.74 6.09
CA ARG A 59 -16.42 -1.99 6.40
C ARG A 59 -15.27 -2.93 6.77
N TYR A 60 -15.51 -3.91 7.64
CA TYR A 60 -14.50 -4.91 8.02
C TYR A 60 -13.94 -5.64 6.80
N ARG A 61 -14.83 -6.10 5.90
CA ARG A 61 -14.42 -6.76 4.64
C ARG A 61 -13.60 -5.83 3.76
N SER A 62 -13.96 -4.55 3.68
CA SER A 62 -13.21 -3.54 2.93
C SER A 62 -11.80 -3.36 3.50
N TRP A 63 -11.66 -3.33 4.83
CA TRP A 63 -10.36 -3.23 5.50
C TRP A 63 -9.48 -4.47 5.32
N ILE A 64 -10.06 -5.67 5.27
CA ILE A 64 -9.30 -6.88 4.93
C ILE A 64 -8.68 -6.73 3.54
N TRP A 65 -9.49 -6.38 2.53
CA TRP A 65 -8.99 -6.21 1.17
C TRP A 65 -7.91 -5.14 1.06
N LEU A 66 -8.12 -3.99 1.73
CA LEU A 66 -7.13 -2.91 1.76
C LEU A 66 -5.83 -3.36 2.42
N ALA A 67 -5.91 -3.99 3.61
CA ALA A 67 -4.75 -4.47 4.34
C ALA A 67 -3.97 -5.52 3.54
N MET A 68 -4.65 -6.48 2.90
CA MET A 68 -3.98 -7.49 2.08
C MET A 68 -3.34 -6.88 0.83
N SER A 69 -3.99 -5.91 0.19
CA SER A 69 -3.45 -5.23 -0.99
C SER A 69 -2.16 -4.45 -0.69
N ILE A 70 -1.99 -4.00 0.56
CA ILE A 70 -0.79 -3.29 1.01
C ILE A 70 0.27 -4.27 1.55
N LEU A 71 -0.13 -5.21 2.41
CA LEU A 71 0.82 -6.12 3.07
C LEU A 71 1.42 -7.15 2.11
N LEU A 72 0.64 -7.71 1.18
CA LEU A 72 1.14 -8.77 0.31
C LEU A 72 2.34 -8.32 -0.53
N PRO A 73 2.32 -7.15 -1.21
CA PRO A 73 3.49 -6.65 -1.92
C PRO A 73 4.71 -6.38 -1.03
N ILE A 74 4.49 -5.90 0.20
CA ILE A 74 5.56 -5.61 1.16
C ILE A 74 6.26 -6.91 1.59
N LEU A 75 5.47 -7.91 1.99
CA LEU A 75 5.99 -9.21 2.42
C LEU A 75 6.56 -10.01 1.24
N ALA A 76 6.14 -9.72 0.02
CA ALA A 76 6.65 -10.38 -1.18
C ALA A 76 8.06 -9.93 -1.58
N GLY A 77 8.54 -8.80 -1.04
CA GLY A 77 9.87 -8.25 -1.29
C GLY A 77 9.84 -6.91 -2.03
N ALA A 78 11.03 -6.31 -2.18
CA ALA A 78 11.15 -4.94 -2.67
C ALA A 78 10.59 -4.76 -4.08
N PHE A 79 10.79 -5.73 -4.98
CA PHE A 79 10.27 -5.65 -6.35
C PHE A 79 8.75 -5.51 -6.38
N TRP A 80 8.04 -6.33 -5.61
CA TRP A 80 6.58 -6.31 -5.55
C TRP A 80 6.06 -5.03 -4.94
N THR A 81 6.74 -4.50 -3.92
CA THR A 81 6.43 -3.19 -3.34
C THR A 81 6.57 -2.07 -4.37
N ILE A 82 7.70 -2.02 -5.10
CA ILE A 82 7.94 -1.05 -6.17
C ILE A 82 6.84 -1.13 -7.22
N LEU A 83 6.52 -2.33 -7.67
CA LEU A 83 5.49 -2.55 -8.68
C LEU A 83 4.11 -2.11 -8.19
N ALA A 84 3.72 -2.47 -6.96
CA ALA A 84 2.44 -2.08 -6.38
C ALA A 84 2.31 -0.56 -6.27
N VAL A 85 3.37 0.12 -5.82
CA VAL A 85 3.41 1.59 -5.73
C VAL A 85 3.32 2.21 -7.12
N ALA A 86 4.06 1.70 -8.11
CA ALA A 86 4.01 2.21 -9.49
C ALA A 86 2.61 2.08 -10.09
N VAL A 87 1.96 0.92 -9.93
CA VAL A 87 0.57 0.69 -10.37
C VAL A 87 -0.37 1.66 -9.67
N LEU A 88 -0.24 1.84 -8.36
CA LEU A 88 -1.06 2.77 -7.60
C LEU A 88 -0.87 4.21 -8.08
N SER A 89 0.36 4.65 -8.35
CA SER A 89 0.65 5.98 -8.90
C SER A 89 -0.08 6.21 -10.23
N PHE A 90 -0.07 5.22 -11.13
CA PHE A 90 -0.82 5.33 -12.40
C PHE A 90 -2.34 5.37 -12.20
N LEU A 91 -2.88 4.55 -11.29
CA LEU A 91 -4.32 4.53 -10.99
C LEU A 91 -4.78 5.85 -10.38
N CYS A 92 -4.02 6.39 -9.42
CA CYS A 92 -4.27 7.69 -8.81
C CYS A 92 -4.18 8.82 -9.85
N TYR A 93 -3.13 8.81 -10.68
CA TYR A 93 -2.99 9.81 -11.74
C TYR A 93 -4.14 9.75 -12.75
N ARG A 94 -4.57 8.55 -13.14
CA ARG A 94 -5.71 8.37 -14.06
C ARG A 94 -6.99 9.00 -13.52
N GLU A 95 -7.28 8.79 -12.24
CA GLU A 95 -8.46 9.38 -11.60
C GLU A 95 -8.33 10.90 -11.49
N TYR A 96 -7.16 11.40 -11.08
CA TYR A 96 -6.87 12.82 -11.02
C TYR A 96 -7.01 13.52 -12.38
N ALA A 97 -6.43 12.95 -13.44
CA ALA A 97 -6.51 13.50 -14.78
C ALA A 97 -7.95 13.51 -15.32
N ARG A 98 -8.75 12.50 -14.98
CA ARG A 98 -10.18 12.45 -15.34
C ARG A 98 -10.96 13.59 -14.69
N ILE A 99 -10.77 13.80 -13.38
CA ILE A 99 -11.53 14.81 -12.61
C ILE A 99 -11.14 16.23 -13.01
N THR A 100 -9.85 16.49 -13.20
CA THR A 100 -9.32 17.83 -13.52
C THR A 100 -9.39 18.19 -14.99
N GLY A 101 -9.61 17.22 -15.88
CA GLY A 101 -9.56 17.43 -17.33
C GLY A 101 -8.14 17.53 -17.89
N LEU A 102 -7.11 17.26 -17.08
CA LEU A 102 -5.69 17.38 -17.44
C LEU A 102 -5.28 16.47 -18.61
N PHE A 103 -6.07 15.45 -18.93
CA PHE A 103 -5.87 14.60 -20.12
C PHE A 103 -5.85 15.37 -21.45
N ARG A 104 -6.40 16.60 -21.47
CA ARG A 104 -6.35 17.49 -22.64
C ARG A 104 -4.95 18.06 -22.87
N GLU A 105 -4.18 18.24 -21.81
CA GLU A 105 -2.82 18.77 -21.84
C GLU A 105 -1.78 17.64 -21.94
N ARG A 106 -1.57 17.16 -23.16
CA ARG A 106 -0.73 15.98 -23.45
C ARG A 106 0.70 16.12 -22.94
N THR A 107 1.29 17.32 -23.00
CA THR A 107 2.66 17.58 -22.54
C THR A 107 2.79 17.40 -21.03
N ILE A 108 1.87 17.99 -20.26
CA ILE A 108 1.87 17.86 -18.79
C ILE A 108 1.60 16.42 -18.41
N SER A 109 0.65 15.76 -19.08
CA SER A 109 0.36 14.35 -18.83
C SER A 109 1.54 13.44 -19.12
N ALA A 110 2.30 13.70 -20.20
CA ALA A 110 3.51 12.95 -20.51
C ALA A 110 4.59 13.18 -19.44
N MET A 111 4.79 14.42 -18.99
CA MET A 111 5.73 14.74 -17.92
C MET A 111 5.43 13.99 -16.62
N VAL A 112 4.16 13.90 -16.21
CA VAL A 112 3.77 13.15 -15.01
C VAL A 112 4.05 11.66 -15.17
N VAL A 113 3.66 11.05 -16.30
CA VAL A 113 3.93 9.63 -16.58
C VAL A 113 5.43 9.35 -16.59
N ILE A 114 6.23 10.22 -17.22
CA ILE A 114 7.69 10.11 -17.22
C ILE A 114 8.23 10.22 -15.79
N GLY A 115 7.73 11.15 -14.98
CA GLY A 115 8.11 11.30 -13.57
C GLY A 115 7.82 10.05 -12.73
N ILE A 116 6.66 9.41 -12.93
CA ILE A 116 6.30 8.14 -12.28
C ILE A 116 7.31 7.05 -12.68
N LEU A 117 7.62 6.91 -13.97
CA LEU A 117 8.56 5.91 -14.47
C LEU A 117 9.98 6.15 -13.93
N LEU A 118 10.50 7.37 -14.05
CA LEU A 118 11.84 7.72 -13.59
C LEU A 118 11.99 7.48 -12.08
N THR A 119 10.99 7.85 -11.28
CA THR A 119 11.00 7.58 -9.83
C THR A 119 10.99 6.08 -9.55
N THR A 120 10.12 5.33 -10.24
CA THR A 120 10.01 3.87 -10.09
C THR A 120 11.33 3.17 -10.40
N PHE A 121 11.98 3.52 -11.52
CA PHE A 121 13.27 2.95 -11.90
C PHE A 121 14.40 3.40 -10.97
N SER A 122 14.40 4.66 -10.52
CA SER A 122 15.44 5.18 -9.63
C SER A 122 15.43 4.49 -8.27
N VAL A 123 14.24 4.15 -7.77
CA VAL A 123 14.04 3.43 -6.51
C VAL A 123 14.61 2.01 -6.54
N LEU A 124 14.74 1.38 -7.72
CA LEU A 124 15.39 0.08 -7.84
C LEU A 124 16.83 0.13 -7.33
N ASP A 125 17.61 1.17 -7.64
CA ASP A 125 19.02 1.21 -7.23
C ASP A 125 19.27 2.10 -5.99
N ASN A 126 18.39 3.08 -5.73
CA ASN A 126 18.61 4.12 -4.73
C ASN A 126 17.56 4.17 -3.62
N TRP A 127 16.83 3.06 -3.38
CA TRP A 127 15.74 2.95 -2.39
C TRP A 127 15.95 3.77 -1.10
N TYR A 128 17.03 3.51 -0.37
CA TYR A 128 17.30 4.19 0.91
C TYR A 128 17.60 5.69 0.75
N ARG A 129 18.30 6.09 -0.31
CA ARG A 129 18.59 7.50 -0.60
C ARG A 129 17.32 8.26 -0.96
N PHE A 130 16.40 7.63 -1.70
CA PHE A 130 15.08 8.20 -1.98
C PHE A 130 14.22 8.31 -0.72
N PHE A 131 14.29 7.33 0.18
CA PHE A 131 13.63 7.41 1.48
C PHE A 131 14.13 8.59 2.32
N LEU A 132 15.43 8.86 2.34
CA LEU A 132 15.97 10.04 3.02
C LEU A 132 15.59 11.36 2.32
N ALA A 133 15.50 11.33 0.98
CA ALA A 133 15.10 12.49 0.19
C ALA A 133 13.58 12.76 0.19
N LEU A 134 12.76 11.91 0.81
CA LEU A 134 11.30 12.06 0.80
C LEU A 134 10.86 13.37 1.45
N PHE A 135 11.44 13.72 2.61
CA PHE A 135 11.14 14.97 3.31
C PHE A 135 11.39 16.22 2.44
N PRO A 136 12.60 16.45 1.87
CA PRO A 136 12.85 17.61 1.01
C PRO A 136 12.15 17.57 -0.35
N LEU A 137 11.58 16.43 -0.77
CA LEU A 137 10.80 16.34 -2.01
C LEU A 137 9.31 16.65 -1.80
N THR A 138 8.83 16.60 -0.56
CA THR A 138 7.41 16.82 -0.22
C THR A 138 7.10 18.22 0.33
N VAL A 139 8.12 18.97 0.75
CA VAL A 139 8.02 20.31 1.37
C VAL A 139 8.74 21.32 0.49
#